data_AF-A0AAU0SSD8-F1
#
_entry.id   AF-A0AAU0SSD8-F1
#
_cell.length_a   1.000
_cell.length_b   1.000
_cell.length_c   1.000
_cell.angle_alpha   90.00
_cell.angle_beta   90.00
_cell.angle_gamma   90.00
#
_symmetry.space_group_name_H-M   'P 1'
#
loop_
_entity.id
_entity.type
_entity.pdbx_description
1 polymer ?
#
loop_
_entity_poly.entity_id
_entity_poly.type
_entity_poly.pdbx_seq_one_letter_code
_entity_poly.pdbx_strand_id
1 'polypeptide(L)'
;MGKRKTVWPTDREIRLRFILYAVIDAATAQGVSAELLLPAHKLLRDSPTEDQLRDTLGAILATDEMYGFRFPPGSDADDLMRTLATADG
;
A
#
# COMPACT_ATOMS: atom_id res chain seq x y z
N MET A 1 -28.63 -20.43 1.00
CA MET A 1 -27.16 -20.48 0.83
C MET A 1 -26.75 -19.68 -0.40
N GLY A 2 -26.33 -18.42 -0.24
CA GLY A 2 -25.76 -17.63 -1.35
C GLY A 2 -24.29 -18.00 -1.52
N LYS A 3 -23.91 -18.54 -2.69
CA LYS A 3 -22.51 -18.83 -3.02
C LYS A 3 -21.74 -17.51 -2.98
N ARG A 4 -20.84 -17.33 -2.01
CA ARG A 4 -19.88 -16.22 -2.02
C ARG A 4 -19.03 -16.39 -3.28
N LYS A 5 -19.26 -15.56 -4.30
CA LYS A 5 -18.36 -15.45 -5.45
C LYS A 5 -16.99 -15.11 -4.87
N THR A 6 -16.02 -16.00 -5.03
CA THR A 6 -14.61 -15.67 -4.82
C THR A 6 -14.26 -14.60 -5.84
N VAL A 7 -14.33 -13.34 -5.42
CA VAL A 7 -13.84 -12.20 -6.20
C VAL A 7 -12.33 -12.30 -6.13
N TRP A 8 -11.71 -12.56 -7.27
CA TRP A 8 -10.27 -12.57 -7.39
C TRP A 8 -9.76 -11.12 -7.34
N PRO A 9 -8.66 -10.85 -6.63
CA PRO A 9 -8.05 -9.53 -6.66
C PRO A 9 -7.62 -9.21 -8.09
N THR A 10 -7.86 -7.97 -8.50
CA THR A 10 -7.33 -7.43 -9.75
C THR A 10 -5.80 -7.37 -9.70
N ASP A 11 -5.17 -7.37 -10.87
CA ASP A 11 -3.72 -7.17 -10.98
C ASP A 11 -3.24 -5.92 -10.23
N ARG A 12 -4.05 -4.85 -10.25
CA ARG A 12 -3.81 -3.61 -9.51
C ARG A 12 -3.80 -3.80 -8.00
N GLU A 13 -4.78 -4.52 -7.45
CA GLU A 13 -4.83 -4.87 -6.03
C GLU A 13 -3.65 -5.74 -5.61
N ILE A 14 -3.24 -6.69 -6.47
CA ILE A 14 -2.06 -7.52 -6.22
C ILE A 14 -0.82 -6.63 -6.14
N ARG A 15 -0.58 -5.76 -7.13
CA ARG A 15 0.57 -4.85 -7.12
C ARG A 15 0.57 -3.93 -5.90
N LEU A 16 -0.58 -3.36 -5.54
CA LEU A 16 -0.70 -2.50 -4.35
C LEU A 16 -0.37 -3.24 -3.05
N ARG A 17 -0.73 -4.52 -2.92
CA ARG A 17 -0.33 -5.34 -1.76
C ARG A 17 1.18 -5.54 -1.70
N PHE A 18 1.83 -5.80 -2.83
CA PHE A 18 3.29 -5.91 -2.89
C PHE A 18 3.97 -4.59 -2.52
N ILE A 19 3.45 -3.47 -3.02
CA ILE A 19 3.97 -2.13 -2.72
C ILE A 19 3.79 -1.81 -1.24
N LEU A 20 2.60 -2.06 -0.68
CA LEU A 20 2.35 -1.86 0.75
C LEU A 20 3.26 -2.72 1.62
N TYR A 21 3.51 -3.99 1.24
CA TYR A 21 4.46 -4.84 1.94
C TYR A 21 5.88 -4.25 1.93
N ALA A 22 6.37 -3.81 0.76
CA ALA A 22 7.69 -3.18 0.64
C ALA A 22 7.79 -1.85 1.41
N VAL A 23 6.71 -1.06 1.44
CA VAL A 23 6.65 0.18 2.23
C VAL A 23 6.64 -0.11 3.72
N ILE A 24 5.92 -1.13 4.18
CA ILE A 24 5.95 -1.54 5.60
C ILE A 24 7.37 -1.97 6.00
N ASP A 25 8.05 -2.74 5.17
CA ASP A 25 9.45 -3.16 5.42
C ASP A 25 10.39 -1.94 5.50
N ALA A 26 10.32 -1.04 4.52
CA ALA A 26 11.10 0.19 4.51
C ALA A 26 10.79 1.09 5.71
N ALA A 27 9.52 1.29 6.03
CA ALA A 27 9.06 2.07 7.18
C ALA A 27 9.53 1.47 8.50
N THR A 28 9.55 0.13 8.60
CA THR A 28 10.12 -0.58 9.75
C THR A 28 11.62 -0.26 9.90
N ALA A 29 12.37 -0.24 8.79
CA ALA A 29 13.79 0.11 8.80
C ALA A 29 14.06 1.59 9.11
N GLN A 30 13.14 2.50 8.74
CA GLN A 30 13.19 3.93 9.07
C GLN A 30 12.78 4.24 10.52
N GLY A 31 12.20 3.27 11.24
CA GLY A 31 11.78 3.43 12.63
C GLY A 31 10.35 3.95 12.79
N VAL A 32 9.49 3.82 11.78
CA VAL A 32 8.07 4.19 11.87
C VAL A 32 7.40 3.44 13.01
N SER A 33 6.55 4.15 13.75
CA SER A 33 5.83 3.62 14.90
C SER A 33 5.06 2.34 14.58
N ALA A 34 5.25 1.30 15.40
CA ALA A 34 4.55 0.01 15.25
C ALA A 34 3.02 0.16 15.34
N GLU A 35 2.51 1.18 16.03
CA GLU A 35 1.08 1.51 16.08
C GLU A 35 0.48 1.80 14.70
N LEU A 36 1.30 2.28 13.74
CA LEU A 36 0.91 2.50 12.35
C LEU A 36 1.16 1.26 11.48
N LEU A 37 2.28 0.56 11.70
CA LEU A 37 2.68 -0.57 10.86
C LEU A 37 1.89 -1.86 11.14
N LEU A 38 1.52 -2.11 12.39
CA LEU A 38 0.74 -3.29 12.78
C LEU A 38 -0.65 -3.34 12.10
N PRO A 39 -1.46 -2.27 12.07
CA PRO A 39 -2.73 -2.31 11.33
C PRO A 39 -2.52 -2.45 9.83
N ALA A 40 -1.47 -1.84 9.26
CA ALA A 40 -1.13 -2.01 7.84
C ALA A 40 -0.76 -3.46 7.50
N HIS A 41 0.03 -4.12 8.36
CA HIS A 41 0.41 -5.52 8.19
C HIS A 41 -0.79 -6.47 8.39
N LYS A 42 -1.74 -6.10 9.26
CA LYS A 42 -3.01 -6.83 9.43
C LYS A 42 -3.89 -6.70 8.19
N LEU A 43 -3.95 -5.50 7.59
CA LEU A 43 -4.72 -5.23 6.37
C LEU A 43 -4.31 -6.17 5.23
N LEU A 44 -3.01 -6.38 5.03
CA LEU A 44 -2.48 -7.30 4.01
C LEU A 44 -2.93 -8.77 4.19
N ARG A 45 -3.23 -9.19 5.42
CA ARG A 45 -3.65 -10.56 5.73
C ARG A 45 -5.12 -10.83 5.39
N ASP A 46 -5.91 -9.77 5.24
CA ASP A 46 -7.32 -9.86 4.92
C ASP A 46 -7.55 -9.76 3.40
N SER A 47 -8.70 -9.26 2.95
CA SER A 47 -8.98 -8.93 1.55
C SER A 47 -9.16 -7.42 1.37
N PRO A 48 -8.08 -6.63 1.49
CA PRO A 48 -8.17 -5.19 1.38
C PRO A 48 -8.53 -4.77 -0.03
N THR A 49 -9.34 -3.73 -0.12
CA THR A 49 -9.69 -3.04 -1.36
C THR A 49 -8.56 -2.11 -1.77
N GLU A 50 -8.55 -1.73 -3.05
CA GLU A 50 -7.62 -0.73 -3.58
C GLU A 50 -7.58 0.56 -2.74
N ASP A 51 -8.75 1.07 -2.36
CA ASP A 51 -8.89 2.31 -1.58
C ASP A 51 -8.23 2.21 -0.21
N GLN A 52 -8.44 1.08 0.50
CA GLN A 52 -7.80 0.81 1.79
C GLN A 52 -6.27 0.69 1.66
N LEU A 53 -5.78 0.08 0.58
CA LEU A 53 -4.35 -0.03 0.32
C LEU A 53 -3.75 1.37 0.06
N ARG A 54 -4.43 2.21 -0.72
CA ARG A 54 -4.01 3.58 -1.02
C ARG A 54 -4.00 4.46 0.22
N ASP A 55 -5.07 4.44 1.01
CA ASP A 55 -5.18 5.22 2.24
C ASP A 55 -4.06 4.84 3.23
N THR A 56 -3.85 3.54 3.43
CA THR A 56 -2.79 3.04 4.31
C THR A 56 -1.39 3.40 3.81
N LEU A 57 -1.15 3.29 2.50
CA LEU A 57 0.10 3.75 1.89
C LEU A 57 0.32 5.24 2.12
N GLY A 58 -0.71 6.05 1.92
CA GLY A 58 -0.68 7.50 2.17
C GLY A 58 -0.35 7.81 3.63
N ALA A 59 -0.99 7.13 4.57
CA ALA A 59 -0.76 7.33 6.01
C ALA A 59 0.69 7.01 6.42
N ILE A 60 1.27 5.92 5.90
CA ILE A 60 2.68 5.57 6.18
C ILE A 60 3.63 6.59 5.53
N LEU A 61 3.39 6.93 4.26
CA LEU A 61 4.25 7.87 3.52
C LEU A 61 4.17 9.31 4.04
N ALA A 62 3.10 9.67 4.76
CA ALA A 62 2.93 10.98 5.38
C ALA A 62 3.67 11.13 6.72
N THR A 63 4.28 10.06 7.25
CA THR A 63 5.09 10.13 8.46
C THR A 63 6.41 10.88 8.22
N ASP A 64 6.95 11.50 9.27
CA ASP A 64 8.21 12.25 9.19
C ASP A 64 9.39 11.30 8.93
N GLU A 65 9.35 10.09 9.49
CA GLU A 65 10.33 9.03 9.25
C GLU A 65 10.41 8.61 7.78
N MET A 66 9.31 8.76 7.03
CA MET A 66 9.23 8.47 5.59
C MET A 66 9.49 9.71 4.73
N TYR A 67 9.84 10.85 5.32
CA TYR A 67 10.18 12.05 4.58
C TYR A 67 11.40 11.82 3.69
N GLY A 68 11.24 12.06 2.38
CA GLY A 68 12.27 11.79 1.38
C GLY A 68 12.29 10.35 0.86
N PHE A 69 11.45 9.45 1.39
CA PHE A 69 11.21 8.15 0.78
C PHE A 69 10.59 8.34 -0.61
N ARG A 70 11.21 7.71 -1.61
CA ARG A 70 10.66 7.61 -2.96
C ARG A 70 10.92 6.22 -3.50
N PHE A 71 9.95 5.72 -4.26
CA PHE A 71 10.17 4.56 -5.09
C PHE A 71 11.26 4.87 -6.13
N PRO A 72 12.04 3.86 -6.55
CA PRO A 72 13.07 4.09 -7.55
C PRO A 72 12.39 4.57 -8.83
N PRO A 73 12.86 5.68 -9.44
CA PRO A 73 12.20 6.28 -10.60
C PRO A 73 12.13 5.28 -11.75
N GLY A 74 10.95 5.14 -12.37
CA GLY A 74 10.72 4.17 -13.45
C GLY A 74 10.49 2.73 -12.99
N SER A 75 10.39 2.48 -11.69
CA SER A 75 9.90 1.18 -11.18
C SER A 75 8.38 1.09 -11.34
N ASP A 76 7.84 -0.13 -11.40
CA ASP A 76 6.39 -0.36 -11.41
C ASP A 76 5.66 0.33 -10.24
N ALA A 77 6.30 0.44 -9.08
CA ALA A 77 5.74 1.14 -7.92
C ALA A 77 5.65 2.66 -8.13
N ASP A 78 6.67 3.28 -8.77
CA ASP A 78 6.67 4.71 -9.11
C ASP A 78 5.60 5.01 -10.16
N ASP A 79 5.51 4.18 -11.20
CA ASP A 79 4.49 4.29 -12.25
C ASP A 79 3.07 4.13 -11.69
N LEU A 80 2.86 3.13 -10.83
CA LEU A 80 1.56 2.89 -10.21
C LEU A 80 1.15 4.05 -9.30
N MET A 81 2.06 4.54 -8.45
CA MET A 81 1.81 5.67 -7.56
C MET A 81 1.53 6.96 -8.34
N ARG A 82 2.24 7.18 -9.45
CA ARG A 82 1.97 8.31 -10.36
C ARG A 82 0.60 8.19 -11.00
N THR A 83 0.28 7.02 -11.54
CA THR A 83 -1.03 6.74 -12.16
C THR A 83 -2.17 6.94 -11.15
N LEU A 84 -1.98 6.51 -9.91
CA LEU A 84 -2.92 6.71 -8.80
C LEU A 84 -3.10 8.18 -8.44
N ALA A 85 -2.02 8.96 -8.41
CA ALA A 85 -2.08 10.41 -8.17
C ALA A 85 -2.81 11.14 -9.31
N THR A 86 -2.71 10.66 -10.55
CA THR A 86 -3.40 11.25 -11.71
C THR A 86 -4.86 10.83 -11.86
N ALA A 87 -5.29 9.72 -11.27
CA ALA A 87 -6.66 9.20 -11.37
C ALA A 87 -7.65 9.89 -10.41
N ASP A 88 -7.15 10.77 -9.53
CA ASP A 88 -7.92 11.56 -8.57
C ASP A 88 -8.12 13.01 -9.06
N GLY A 89 -8.23 13.21 -10.38
CA GLY A 89 -8.35 14.51 -11.06
C GLY A 89 -9.60 14.62 -11.92
#